data_AF-A0A484I875-F1
#
_entry.id   AF-A0A484I875-F1
#
_cell.length_a   1.000
_cell.length_b   1.000
_cell.length_c   1.000
_cell.angle_alpha   90.00
_cell.angle_beta   90.00
_cell.angle_gamma   90.00
#
_symmetry.space_group_name_H-M   'P 1'
#
loop_
_entity.id
_entity.type
_entity.pdbx_description
1 polymer ?
#
loop_
_entity_poly.entity_id
_entity_poly.type
_entity_poly.pdbx_seq_one_letter_code
_entity_poly.pdbx_strand_id
1 'polypeptide(L)'
;MSTTGFLSTQKIPQEATELNKLTKVSSGYMELSNFRNSDTHRGYFCYNCIYFMKPNHCAIVTDEGQDLHGQTSNEIAPHGICSLWAPNEEEIK
;
A
#
# COMPACT_ATOMS: atom_id res chain seq x y z
N MET A 1 -30.28 7.84 -2.17
CA MET A 1 -29.31 6.89 -1.60
C MET A 1 -28.19 7.71 -1.01
N SER A 2 -28.11 7.78 0.32
CA SER A 2 -27.13 8.63 1.01
C SER A 2 -25.75 8.00 0.91
N THR A 3 -24.83 8.64 0.20
CA THR A 3 -23.40 8.34 0.26
C THR A 3 -22.88 8.81 1.61
N THR A 4 -22.79 7.91 2.56
CA THR A 4 -22.08 8.15 3.82
C THR A 4 -20.61 8.32 3.46
N GLY A 5 -20.13 9.57 3.50
CA GLY A 5 -18.72 9.88 3.27
C GLY A 5 -17.86 9.12 4.27
N PHE A 6 -16.90 8.38 3.76
CA PHE A 6 -15.95 7.63 4.56
C PHE A 6 -15.03 8.60 5.31
N LEU A 7 -15.06 8.58 6.64
CA LEU A 7 -14.19 9.41 7.49
C LEU A 7 -12.95 8.59 7.86
N SER A 8 -11.86 8.80 7.13
CA SER A 8 -10.54 8.25 7.46
C SER A 8 -10.07 8.78 8.81
N THR A 9 -9.61 7.87 9.68
CA THR A 9 -9.06 8.19 11.02
C THR A 9 -7.56 8.46 10.99
N GLN A 10 -6.94 8.43 9.80
CA GLN A 10 -5.49 8.53 9.66
C GLN A 10 -5.01 9.98 9.59
N LYS A 11 -3.88 10.28 10.25
CA LYS A 11 -3.19 11.57 10.14
C LYS A 11 -2.31 11.61 8.88
N ILE A 12 -2.93 11.51 7.71
CA ILE A 12 -2.27 11.66 6.42
C ILE A 12 -2.26 13.16 6.07
N PRO A 13 -1.19 13.72 5.46
CA PRO A 13 -1.22 15.07 4.89
C PRO A 13 -2.46 15.26 4.01
N GLN A 14 -3.16 16.39 4.16
CA GLN A 14 -4.42 16.63 3.45
C GLN A 14 -4.27 16.52 1.92
N GLU A 15 -3.11 16.86 1.37
CA GLU A 15 -2.85 16.71 -0.06
C GLU A 15 -2.93 15.24 -0.53
N ALA A 16 -2.57 14.28 0.33
CA ALA A 16 -2.66 12.86 0.02
C ALA A 16 -4.07 12.27 0.23
N THR A 17 -4.99 13.01 0.87
CA THR A 17 -6.44 12.70 0.86
C THR A 17 -7.15 13.22 -0.39
N GLU A 18 -6.57 14.16 -1.14
CA GLU A 18 -7.12 14.63 -2.42
C GLU A 18 -6.76 13.71 -3.60
N LEU A 19 -5.74 12.86 -3.43
CA LEU A 19 -5.40 11.83 -4.40
C LEU A 19 -6.44 10.71 -4.35
N ASN A 20 -7.14 10.49 -5.46
CA ASN A 20 -7.99 9.31 -5.66
C ASN A 20 -7.10 8.05 -5.73
N LYS A 21 -6.74 7.52 -4.56
CA LYS A 21 -6.00 6.27 -4.44
C LYS A 21 -6.84 5.09 -4.95
N LEU A 22 -6.17 4.10 -5.54
CA LEU A 22 -6.80 2.84 -5.92
C LEU A 22 -7.04 1.99 -4.68
N THR A 23 -8.13 1.23 -4.67
CA THR A 23 -8.33 0.21 -3.63
C THR A 23 -7.27 -0.88 -3.75
N LYS A 24 -6.99 -1.58 -2.65
CA LYS A 24 -6.13 -2.77 -2.66
C LYS A 24 -6.50 -3.78 -3.74
N VAL A 25 -7.77 -4.17 -3.86
CA VAL A 25 -8.23 -5.07 -4.93
C VAL A 25 -7.97 -4.49 -6.33
N SER A 26 -8.34 -3.23 -6.56
CA SER A 26 -8.23 -2.62 -7.90
C SER A 26 -6.78 -2.39 -8.37
N SER A 27 -5.84 -2.22 -7.44
CA SER A 27 -4.40 -2.13 -7.72
C SER A 27 -3.73 -3.50 -7.83
N GLY A 28 -4.45 -4.59 -7.56
CA GLY A 28 -3.89 -5.93 -7.44
C GLY A 28 -2.92 -6.07 -6.26
N TYR A 29 -3.13 -5.31 -5.19
CA TYR A 29 -2.33 -5.40 -3.99
C TYR A 29 -2.55 -6.72 -3.26
N MET A 30 -1.46 -7.31 -2.76
CA MET A 30 -1.47 -8.53 -1.95
C MET A 30 -0.39 -8.45 -0.86
N GLU A 31 -0.74 -8.89 0.34
CA GLU A 31 0.23 -9.10 1.40
C GLU A 31 0.85 -10.49 1.27
N LEU A 32 2.16 -10.54 1.10
CA LEU A 32 2.92 -11.78 0.97
C LEU A 32 3.38 -12.26 2.35
N SER A 33 2.46 -12.73 3.19
CA SER A 33 2.72 -13.05 4.61
C SER A 33 3.91 -13.99 4.85
N ASN A 34 4.19 -14.91 3.91
CA ASN A 34 5.37 -15.79 3.94
C ASN A 34 6.72 -15.03 3.89
N PHE A 35 6.71 -13.77 3.45
CA PHE A 35 7.88 -12.89 3.32
C PHE A 35 7.93 -11.81 4.40
N ARG A 36 7.11 -11.91 5.47
CA ARG A 36 7.05 -10.91 6.54
C ARG A 36 8.41 -10.58 7.17
N ASN A 37 9.32 -11.57 7.20
CA ASN A 37 10.66 -11.45 7.77
C ASN A 37 11.78 -11.45 6.71
N SER A 38 11.43 -11.32 5.42
CA SER A 38 12.41 -11.25 4.33
C SER A 38 13.07 -9.88 4.27
N ASP A 39 14.24 -9.81 3.62
CA ASP A 39 14.88 -8.54 3.30
C ASP A 39 14.08 -7.82 2.20
N THR A 40 13.31 -6.81 2.60
CA THR A 40 12.42 -6.06 1.71
C THR A 40 13.14 -4.98 0.89
N HIS A 41 14.46 -4.81 1.05
CA HIS A 41 15.26 -3.99 0.12
C HIS A 41 15.52 -4.71 -1.21
N ARG A 42 15.29 -6.03 -1.28
CA ARG A 42 15.56 -6.88 -2.45
C ARG A 42 14.28 -7.47 -3.01
N GLY A 43 14.24 -7.72 -4.31
CA GLY A 43 13.05 -8.23 -4.98
C GLY A 43 12.03 -7.12 -5.25
N TYR A 44 10.76 -7.50 -5.36
CA TYR A 44 9.66 -6.61 -5.74
C TYR A 44 8.71 -6.43 -4.55
N PHE A 45 9.05 -5.51 -3.64
CA PHE A 45 8.26 -5.29 -2.44
C PHE A 45 7.82 -3.83 -2.34
N CYS A 46 6.78 -3.57 -1.55
CA CYS A 46 6.36 -2.22 -1.24
C CYS A 46 7.52 -1.42 -0.62
N TYR A 47 8.31 -2.00 0.29
CA TYR A 47 9.42 -1.27 0.93
C TYR A 47 10.38 -0.58 -0.05
N ASN A 48 10.70 -1.24 -1.18
CA ASN A 48 11.60 -0.72 -2.21
C ASN A 48 10.86 -0.16 -3.43
N CYS A 49 9.59 0.21 -3.28
CA CYS A 49 8.77 0.87 -4.29
C CYS A 49 8.77 2.39 -4.10
N ILE A 50 8.81 3.17 -5.20
CA ILE A 50 8.79 4.65 -5.14
C ILE A 50 7.53 5.24 -4.49
N TYR A 51 6.44 4.49 -4.49
CA TYR A 51 5.16 4.95 -3.95
C TYR A 51 4.98 4.62 -2.47
N PHE A 52 5.92 3.89 -1.87
CA PHE A 52 5.81 3.48 -0.48
C PHE A 52 6.25 4.60 0.46
N MET A 53 5.35 4.95 1.36
CA MET A 53 5.55 5.97 2.37
C MET A 53 5.74 5.26 3.71
N LYS A 54 6.98 5.25 4.19
CA LYS A 54 7.36 4.58 5.43
C LYS A 54 6.57 5.15 6.63
N PRO A 55 6.13 4.31 7.60
CA PRO A 55 6.44 2.89 7.67
C PRO A 55 5.50 2.00 6.85
N ASN A 56 4.20 2.30 6.71
CA ASN A 56 3.22 1.35 6.16
C ASN A 56 2.12 2.02 5.30
N HIS A 57 2.46 3.00 4.48
CA HIS A 57 1.50 3.71 3.63
C HIS A 57 1.89 3.65 2.14
N CYS A 58 0.94 3.90 1.24
CA CYS A 58 1.20 4.06 -0.18
C CYS A 58 0.61 5.37 -0.72
N ALA A 59 1.32 6.03 -1.63
CA ALA A 59 0.86 7.25 -2.27
C ALA A 59 -0.33 7.01 -3.22
N ILE A 60 -0.45 5.81 -3.80
CA ILE A 60 -1.42 5.50 -4.86
C ILE A 60 -2.39 4.36 -4.53
N VAL A 61 -2.18 3.63 -3.43
CA VAL A 61 -3.07 2.55 -2.96
C VAL A 61 -3.63 2.91 -1.59
N THR A 62 -4.92 2.66 -1.37
CA THR A 62 -5.56 2.87 -0.06
C THR A 62 -4.94 1.94 0.98
N ASP A 63 -4.65 2.48 2.17
CA ASP A 63 -4.05 1.70 3.25
C ASP A 63 -5.05 0.66 3.79
N GLU A 64 -6.34 0.99 3.79
CA GLU A 64 -7.40 0.08 4.19
C GLU A 64 -8.05 -0.65 3.02
N GLY A 65 -8.56 -1.84 3.32
CA GLY A 65 -9.39 -2.63 2.43
C GLY A 65 -8.94 -4.08 2.35
N GLN A 66 -9.67 -4.84 1.54
CA GLN A 66 -9.37 -6.22 1.24
C GLN A 66 -8.29 -6.31 0.14
N ASP A 67 -7.31 -7.18 0.32
CA ASP A 67 -6.31 -7.51 -0.70
C ASP A 67 -6.82 -8.59 -1.68
N LEU A 68 -6.00 -8.99 -2.66
CA LEU A 68 -6.36 -10.04 -3.63
C LEU A 68 -6.60 -11.43 -3.01
N HIS A 69 -6.12 -11.68 -1.79
CA HIS A 69 -6.32 -12.95 -1.08
C HIS A 69 -7.54 -12.93 -0.16
N GLY A 70 -8.27 -11.80 -0.08
CA GLY A 70 -9.38 -11.67 0.87
C GLY A 70 -8.98 -11.18 2.25
N GLN A 71 -7.70 -10.87 2.48
CA GLN A 71 -7.23 -10.37 3.77
C GLN A 71 -7.52 -8.88 3.88
N THR A 72 -8.14 -8.48 4.99
CA THR A 72 -8.43 -7.07 5.28
C THR A 72 -7.42 -6.55 6.29
N SER A 73 -6.77 -5.44 5.95
CA SER A 73 -5.84 -4.72 6.82
C SER A 73 -5.97 -3.23 6.58
N ASN A 74 -5.49 -2.43 7.53
CA ASN A 74 -5.54 -0.96 7.52
C ASN A 74 -4.18 -0.31 7.21
N GLU A 75 -3.25 -1.08 6.64
CA GLU A 75 -1.90 -0.64 6.31
C GLU A 75 -1.41 -1.22 4.97
N ILE A 76 -0.32 -0.67 4.44
CA ILE A 76 0.47 -1.25 3.34
C ILE A 76 1.71 -1.91 3.94
N ALA A 77 1.76 -3.22 3.90
CA ALA A 77 2.86 -3.97 4.48
C ALA A 77 4.15 -3.78 3.66
N PRO A 78 5.33 -3.64 4.30
CA PRO A 78 6.62 -3.57 3.60
C PRO A 78 6.88 -4.72 2.64
N HIS A 79 6.39 -5.90 2.97
CA HIS A 79 6.51 -7.15 2.19
C HIS A 79 5.31 -7.37 1.24
N GLY A 80 4.43 -6.40 1.07
CA GLY A 80 3.37 -6.43 0.07
C GLY A 80 3.89 -6.13 -1.33
N ILE A 81 3.02 -6.26 -2.34
CA ILE A 81 3.26 -5.85 -3.72
C ILE A 81 1.91 -5.47 -4.36
N CYS A 82 1.92 -4.61 -5.39
CA CYS A 82 0.77 -4.37 -6.26
C CYS A 82 1.20 -4.35 -7.74
N SER A 83 0.24 -4.31 -8.65
CA SER A 83 0.51 -4.33 -10.11
C SER A 83 1.16 -3.05 -10.64
N LEU A 84 1.21 -1.99 -9.82
CA LEU A 84 1.78 -0.68 -10.15
C LEU A 84 3.16 -0.46 -9.50
N TRP A 85 3.81 -1.53 -9.04
CA TRP A 85 5.13 -1.45 -8.43
C TRP A 85 6.13 -0.79 -9.40
N ALA A 86 6.94 0.13 -8.87
CA ALA A 86 8.02 0.78 -9.60
C ALA A 86 9.25 0.91 -8.68
N PRO A 87 10.46 0.61 -9.20
CA PRO A 87 11.67 0.50 -8.39
C PRO A 87 12.08 1.84 -7.78
N ASN A 88 12.38 1.85 -6.48
CA ASN A 88 13.09 2.95 -5.85
C ASN A 88 14.59 2.64 -5.80
N GLU A 89 15.35 3.21 -6.74
CA GLU A 89 16.80 3.02 -6.86
C GLU A 89 17.60 3.47 -5.63
N GLU A 90 17.04 4.32 -4.77
CA GLU A 90 17.67 4.74 -3.51
C GLU A 90 17.53 3.69 -2.39
N GLU A 91 16.52 2.82 -2.49
CA GLU A 91 16.21 1.80 -1.47
C GLU A 91 16.70 0.40 -1.87
N ILE A 92 16.78 0.11 -3.17
CA ILE A 92 17.24 -1.18 -3.69
C ILE A 92 18.73 -1.38 -3.38
N LYS A 93 19.08 -2.57 -2.86
CA LYS A 93 20.45 -2.95 -2.48
C LYS A 93 20.91 -4.26 -3.12
#